data_AF-A0A1Z9PMM2-F1
#
_entry.id   AF-A0A1Z9PMM2-F1
#
_cell.length_a   1.000
_cell.length_b   1.000
_cell.length_c   1.000
_cell.angle_alpha   90.00
_cell.angle_beta   90.00
_cell.angle_gamma   90.00
#
_symmetry.space_group_name_H-M   'P 1'
#
loop_
_entity.id
_entity.type
_entity.pdbx_description
1 polymer ?
#
loop_
_entity_poly.entity_id
_entity_poly.type
_entity_poly.pdbx_seq_one_letter_code
_entity_poly.pdbx_strand_id
1 'polypeptide(L)' 'MKKLTPAHEAELRHLRGQVDRLEGEAYRTSPVPDAQNDLWLARQELKNFVSGLRQNNYEI' A
#
# COMPACT_ATOMS: atom_id res chain seq x y z
N MET A 1 7.22 -7.59 20.47
CA MET A 1 6.47 -7.39 19.21
C MET A 1 5.69 -8.65 18.88
N LYS A 2 4.50 -8.50 18.30
CA LYS A 2 3.68 -9.58 17.75
C LYS A 2 4.14 -9.87 16.33
N LYS A 3 4.17 -11.13 15.94
CA LYS A 3 4.39 -11.50 14.54
C LYS A 3 3.16 -11.14 13.71
N LEU A 4 3.37 -10.80 12.44
CA LEU A 4 2.27 -10.63 11.50
C LEU A 4 1.46 -11.94 11.40
N THR A 5 0.15 -11.80 11.29
CA THR A 5 -0.71 -12.93 10.98
C THR A 5 -0.67 -13.15 9.46
N PRO A 6 -1.02 -14.35 8.96
CA PRO A 6 -1.14 -14.59 7.52
C PRO A 6 -2.07 -13.60 6.82
N ALA A 7 -3.11 -13.12 7.51
CA ALA A 7 -4.01 -12.09 7.00
C ALA A 7 -3.30 -10.75 6.85
N HIS A 8 -2.49 -10.33 7.84
CA HIS A 8 -1.72 -9.08 7.74
C HIS A 8 -0.68 -9.15 6.61
N GLU A 9 -0.01 -10.28 6.44
CA GLU A 9 0.96 -10.46 5.35
C GLU A 9 0.29 -10.43 3.97
N ALA A 10 -0.88 -11.07 3.84
CA ALA A 10 -1.66 -11.05 2.61
C ALA A 10 -2.11 -9.61 2.26
N GLU A 11 -2.64 -8.89 3.24
CA GLU A 11 -3.06 -7.49 3.08
C GLU A 11 -1.88 -6.58 2.74
N LEU A 12 -0.75 -6.71 3.46
CA LEU A 12 0.45 -5.93 3.20
C LEU A 12 0.96 -6.12 1.76
N ARG A 13 1.00 -7.38 1.30
CA ARG A 13 1.40 -7.73 -0.06
C ARG A 13 0.42 -7.16 -1.09
N HIS A 14 -0.87 -7.23 -0.80
CA HIS A 14 -1.91 -6.67 -1.67
C HIS A 14 -1.74 -5.15 -1.83
N LEU A 15 -1.65 -4.41 -0.73
CA LEU A 15 -1.49 -2.96 -0.74
C LEU A 15 -0.19 -2.50 -1.39
N ARG A 16 0.93 -3.22 -1.15
CA ARG A 16 2.19 -2.97 -1.86
C ARG A 16 2.05 -3.17 -3.37
N GLY A 17 1.47 -4.29 -3.79
CA GLY A 17 1.24 -4.57 -5.21
C GLY A 17 0.32 -3.55 -5.89
N GLN A 18 -0.66 -3.01 -5.17
CA GLN A 18 -1.51 -1.93 -5.68
C GLN A 18 -0.69 -0.65 -5.91
N VAL A 19 0.14 -0.24 -4.95
CA VAL A 19 1.03 0.92 -5.11
C VAL A 19 1.97 0.71 -6.28
N ASP A 20 2.66 -0.43 -6.36
CA ASP A 20 3.62 -0.72 -7.44
C ASP A 20 2.96 -0.65 -8.82
N ARG A 21 1.75 -1.21 -8.97
CA ARG A 21 0.97 -1.12 -10.22
C ARG A 21 0.63 0.33 -10.57
N LEU A 22 0.09 1.08 -9.61
CA LEU A 22 -0.35 2.46 -9.83
C LEU A 22 0.83 3.41 -10.06
N GLU A 23 2.01 3.14 -9.50
CA GLU A 23 3.23 3.86 -9.83
C GLU A 23 3.57 3.69 -11.32
N GLY A 24 3.51 2.47 -11.83
CA GLY A 24 3.69 2.21 -13.26
C GLY A 24 2.68 2.95 -14.15
N GLU A 25 1.42 3.00 -13.73
CA GLU A 25 0.34 3.68 -14.47
C GLU A 25 0.46 5.22 -14.40
N ALA A 26 0.89 5.76 -13.26
CA ALA A 26 0.99 7.19 -13.02
C ALA A 26 2.21 7.84 -13.68
N TYR A 27 3.30 7.07 -13.89
CA TYR A 27 4.55 7.57 -14.46
C TYR A 27 4.84 7.07 -15.88
N ARG A 28 3.90 6.37 -16.54
CA ARG A 28 4.02 6.04 -17.97
C ARG A 28 3.93 7.29 -18.85
N THR A 29 4.42 7.21 -20.09
CA THR A 29 4.46 8.35 -21.05
C THR A 29 3.10 9.00 -21.31
N SER A 30 2.02 8.23 -21.24
CA SER A 30 0.64 8.72 -21.35
C SER A 30 -0.19 8.17 -20.19
N PRO A 31 -0.14 8.76 -18.98
CA PRO A 31 -0.88 8.29 -17.81
C PRO A 31 -2.38 8.19 -18.08
N VAL A 32 -3.08 7.28 -17.40
CA VAL A 32 -4.55 7.35 -17.39
C VAL A 32 -4.98 8.62 -16.65
N PRO A 33 -6.15 9.20 -16.97
CA PRO A 33 -6.74 10.24 -16.12
C PRO A 33 -6.75 9.78 -14.66
N ASP A 34 -6.51 10.71 -13.74
CA ASP A 34 -6.50 10.47 -12.29
C ASP A 34 -5.45 9.50 -11.72
N ALA A 35 -4.54 8.95 -12.53
CA ALA A 35 -3.52 8.00 -12.07
C ALA A 35 -2.69 8.49 -10.87
N GLN A 36 -2.42 9.80 -10.80
CA GLN A 36 -1.69 10.41 -9.69
C GLN A 36 -2.54 10.47 -8.40
N ASN A 37 -3.84 10.70 -8.52
CA ASN A 37 -4.77 10.69 -7.39
C ASN A 37 -4.96 9.26 -6.86
N ASP A 38 -5.11 8.29 -7.76
CA ASP A 38 -5.22 6.87 -7.41
C ASP A 38 -3.96 6.37 -6.70
N LEU A 39 -2.78 6.73 -7.23
CA LEU A 39 -1.51 6.42 -6.58
C LEU A 39 -1.39 7.06 -5.19
N TRP A 40 -1.82 8.33 -5.05
CA TRP A 40 -1.81 9.00 -3.76
C TRP A 40 -2.71 8.28 -2.74
N LEU A 41 -3.91 7.87 -3.15
CA LEU A 41 -4.85 7.15 -2.30
C LEU A 41 -4.28 5.79 -1.86
N ALA A 42 -3.74 5.00 -2.79
CA ALA A 42 -3.12 3.71 -2.49
C ALA A 42 -1.93 3.84 -1.53
N ARG A 43 -1.11 4.88 -1.68
CA ARG A 43 -0.02 5.19 -0.75
C ARG A 43 -0.55 5.56 0.65
N GLN A 44 -1.65 6.30 0.75
CA GLN A 44 -2.28 6.59 2.04
C GLN A 44 -2.80 5.32 2.71
N GLU A 45 -3.46 4.45 1.96
CA GLU A 45 -4.00 3.19 2.49
C GLU A 45 -2.89 2.30 3.05
N LEU A 46 -1.82 2.07 2.27
CA LEU A 46 -0.65 1.32 2.73
C LEU A 46 -0.02 1.95 3.99
N LYS A 47 0.14 3.28 4.01
CA LYS A 47 0.69 4.00 5.17
C LYS A 47 -0.18 3.82 6.41
N ASN A 48 -1.50 3.92 6.27
CA ASN A 48 -2.45 3.78 7.37
C ASN A 48 -2.44 2.36 7.92
N PHE A 49 -2.42 1.36 7.04
CA PHE A 49 -2.32 -0.05 7.42
C PHE A 49 -1.04 -0.36 8.22
N VAL A 50 0.13 0.04 7.70
CA VAL A 50 1.41 -0.16 8.39
C VAL A 50 1.47 0.60 9.72
N SER A 51 0.95 1.84 9.76
CA SER A 51 0.84 2.62 11.00
C SER A 51 -0.01 1.91 12.04
N GLY A 52 -1.16 1.35 11.63
CA GLY A 52 -2.02 0.55 12.49
C GLY A 52 -1.32 -0.69 13.04
N LEU A 53 -0.56 -1.41 12.21
CA LEU A 53 0.22 -2.56 12.65
C LEU A 53 1.27 -2.18 13.71
N ARG A 54 2.00 -1.08 13.49
CA ARG A 54 2.99 -0.57 14.46
C ARG A 54 2.36 -0.16 15.79
N GLN A 55 1.24 0.55 15.74
CA GLN A 55 0.47 0.93 16.94
C GLN A 55 -0.01 -0.30 17.73
N ASN A 56 -0.34 -1.39 17.03
CA ASN A 56 -0.75 -2.66 17.64
C ASN A 56 0.44 -3.55 18.05
N ASN A 57 1.67 -3.01 18.03
CA ASN A 57 2.92 -3.66 18.41
C ASN A 57 3.26 -4.90 17.55
N TYR A 58 2.87 -4.90 16.28
CA TYR A 58 3.34 -5.88 15.30
C TYR A 58 4.75 -5.55 14.79
N GLU A 59 5.51 -6.57 14.40
CA GLU A 59 6.84 -6.47 13.79
C GLU A 59 6.73 -6.14 12.28
N ILE A 60 6.97 -4.89 11.89
CA ILE A 60 6.87 -4.38 10.50
C ILE A 60 7.73 -3.16 10.18
#